data_AF-A0A3D3SBK8-F1
#
_entry.id   AF-A0A3D3SBK8-F1
#
_cell.length_a   1.000
_cell.length_b   1.000
_cell.length_c   1.000
_cell.angle_alpha   90.00
_cell.angle_beta   90.00
_cell.angle_gamma   90.00
#
_symmetry.space_group_name_H-M   'P 1'
#
loop_
_entity.id
_entity.type
_entity.pdbx_description
1 polymer ?
#
loop_
_entity_poly.entity_id
_entity_poly.type
_entity_poly.pdbx_seq_one_letter_code
_entity_poly.pdbx_strand_id
1 'polypeptide(L)'
;MKLTIKSMTIIVVGTFVVGIAGASLLGFWQTTSTKQPVTIKEGEFAGLPNPSDIRGSYTWADVAKAFNFDVKLILLGFGATV
;
A
#
# COMPACT_ATOMS: atom_id res chain seq x y z
N MET A 1 13.03 -29.75 -30.79
CA MET A 1 13.49 -29.74 -29.38
C MET A 1 12.42 -30.36 -28.50
N LYS A 2 12.78 -31.27 -27.59
CA LYS A 2 11.86 -31.78 -26.56
C LYS A 2 12.08 -30.97 -25.27
N LEU A 3 11.03 -30.37 -24.71
CA LEU A 3 11.08 -29.72 -23.40
C LEU A 3 11.21 -30.81 -22.33
N THR A 4 12.39 -30.91 -21.72
CA THR A 4 12.64 -31.83 -20.61
C THR A 4 12.33 -31.15 -19.28
N ILE A 5 12.08 -31.93 -18.22
CA ILE A 5 11.82 -31.40 -16.88
C ILE A 5 12.92 -30.42 -16.42
N LYS A 6 14.19 -30.72 -16.72
CA LYS A 6 15.34 -29.86 -16.37
C LYS A 6 15.25 -28.51 -17.06
N SER A 7 14.95 -28.51 -18.36
CA SER A 7 14.77 -27.29 -19.15
C SER A 7 13.57 -26.48 -18.65
N MET A 8 12.47 -27.16 -18.30
CA MET A 8 11.26 -26.53 -17.78
C MET A 8 11.51 -25.82 -16.45
N THR A 9 12.23 -26.46 -15.52
CA THR A 9 12.56 -25.86 -14.21
C THR A 9 13.37 -24.58 -14.38
N ILE A 10 14.38 -24.58 -15.26
CA ILE A 10 15.20 -23.40 -15.52
C ILE A 10 14.35 -22.26 -16.10
N ILE A 11 13.48 -22.57 -17.05
CA ILE A 11 12.60 -21.56 -17.67
C ILE A 11 11.66 -20.94 -16.65
N VAL A 12 11.02 -21.75 -15.80
CA VAL A 12 10.08 -21.27 -14.78
C VAL A 12 10.79 -20.37 -13.77
N VAL A 13 11.89 -20.82 -13.19
CA VAL A 13 12.66 -20.01 -12.22
C VAL A 13 13.19 -18.74 -12.89
N GLY A 14 13.73 -18.84 -14.11
CA GLY A 14 14.21 -17.70 -14.88
C GLY A 14 13.11 -16.68 -15.15
N THR A 15 11.90 -17.14 -15.45
CA THR A 15 10.74 -16.27 -15.70
C THR A 15 10.36 -15.48 -14.46
N PHE A 16 10.34 -16.11 -13.28
CA PHE A 16 10.09 -15.39 -12.03
C PHE A 16 11.18 -14.38 -11.71
N VAL A 17 12.45 -14.77 -11.82
CA VAL A 17 13.58 -13.88 -11.53
C VAL A 17 13.56 -12.66 -12.46
N VAL A 18 13.47 -12.89 -13.78
CA VAL A 18 13.45 -11.82 -14.77
C VAL A 18 12.18 -10.97 -14.64
N GLY A 19 11.03 -11.59 -14.40
CA GLY A 19 9.75 -10.90 -14.24
C GLY A 19 9.71 -9.99 -13.01
N ILE A 20 10.13 -10.50 -11.85
CA ILE A 20 10.16 -9.71 -10.60
C ILE A 20 11.20 -8.59 -10.70
N ALA A 21 12.41 -8.90 -11.18
CA ALA A 21 13.47 -7.90 -11.34
C ALA A 21 13.06 -6.82 -12.35
N GLY A 22 12.49 -7.21 -13.49
CA GLY A 22 11.97 -6.29 -14.50
C GLY A 22 10.84 -5.41 -13.99
N ALA A 23 9.85 -5.99 -13.32
CA ALA A 23 8.75 -5.24 -12.71
C ALA A 23 9.24 -4.25 -11.64
N SER A 24 10.26 -4.63 -10.87
CA SER A 24 10.89 -3.76 -9.88
C SER A 24 11.63 -2.58 -10.53
N LEU A 25 12.43 -2.84 -11.57
CA LEU A 25 13.18 -1.80 -12.30
C LEU A 25 12.26 -0.80 -13.00
N LEU A 26 11.13 -1.28 -13.55
CA LEU A 26 10.11 -0.43 -14.19
C LEU A 26 9.20 0.28 -13.18
N GLY A 27 9.35 0.02 -11.88
CA GLY A 27 8.51 0.62 -10.84
C GLY A 27 7.08 0.08 -10.80
N PHE A 28 6.78 -1.01 -11.49
CA PHE A 28 5.48 -1.69 -11.41
C PHE A 28 5.34 -2.50 -10.11
N TRP A 29 6.45 -2.90 -9.52
CA TRP A 29 6.47 -3.58 -8.23
C TRP A 29 6.75 -2.59 -7.09
N GLN A 30 5.69 -2.00 -6.53
CA GLN A 30 5.78 -1.09 -5.38
C GLN A 30 5.52 -1.84 -4.08
N THR A 31 6.56 -1.95 -3.23
CA THR A 31 6.46 -2.60 -1.91
C THR A 31 6.04 -1.64 -0.81
N THR A 32 6.10 -0.33 -1.07
CA THR A 32 5.73 0.70 -0.11
C THR A 32 4.33 1.20 -0.43
N SER A 33 3.38 0.95 0.48
CA SER A 33 2.05 1.56 0.40
C SER A 33 2.15 3.04 0.79
N THR A 34 1.71 3.92 -0.10
CA THR A 34 1.55 5.35 0.20
C THR A 34 0.33 5.52 1.11
N LYS A 35 0.55 5.79 2.39
CA LYS A 35 -0.52 6.01 3.38
C LYS A 35 -1.15 7.41 3.25
N GLN A 36 -1.63 7.73 2.05
CA GLN A 36 -2.23 9.01 1.67
C GLN A 36 -3.63 8.72 1.12
N PRO A 37 -4.69 9.02 1.87
CA PRO A 37 -6.05 8.80 1.41
C PRO A 37 -6.38 9.66 0.19
N VAL A 38 -7.10 9.10 -0.77
CA VAL A 38 -7.65 9.85 -1.91
C VAL A 38 -8.66 10.89 -1.41
N THR A 39 -8.71 12.04 -2.07
CA THR A 39 -9.66 13.11 -1.74
C THR A 39 -11.08 12.79 -2.20
N ILE A 40 -12.07 13.17 -1.41
CA ILE A 40 -13.48 13.14 -1.79
C ILE A 40 -13.68 14.08 -2.98
N LYS A 41 -14.37 13.60 -4.03
CA LYS A 41 -14.51 14.34 -5.29
C LYS A 41 -15.68 15.32 -5.31
N GLU A 42 -16.75 15.00 -4.58
CA GLU A 42 -18.04 15.70 -4.69
C GLU A 42 -18.71 15.86 -3.33
N GLY A 43 -19.63 16.82 -3.23
CA GLY A 43 -20.40 17.11 -2.01
C GLY A 43 -19.72 18.12 -1.07
N GLU A 44 -20.29 18.26 0.13
CA GLU A 44 -19.86 19.24 1.15
C GLU A 44 -18.41 19.03 1.61
N PHE A 45 -17.91 17.79 1.54
CA PHE A 45 -16.57 17.42 1.98
C PHE A 45 -15.57 17.27 0.81
N ALA A 46 -15.91 17.78 -0.39
CA ALA A 46 -15.03 17.70 -1.56
C ALA A 46 -13.66 18.33 -1.27
N GLY A 47 -12.59 17.67 -1.72
CA GLY A 47 -11.20 18.08 -1.45
C GLY A 47 -10.64 17.59 -0.11
N LEU A 48 -11.46 17.06 0.80
CA LEU A 48 -10.97 16.46 2.05
C LEU A 48 -10.55 15.00 1.85
N PRO A 49 -9.61 14.48 2.66
CA PRO A 49 -9.22 13.06 2.63
C PRO A 49 -10.43 12.16 2.88
N ASN A 50 -10.56 11.06 2.13
CA ASN A 50 -11.68 10.12 2.28
C ASN A 50 -11.39 9.07 3.37
N PRO A 51 -12.16 9.01 4.47
CA PRO A 51 -12.01 7.99 5.51
C PRO A 51 -12.14 6.56 4.99
N SER A 52 -12.96 6.33 3.95
CA SER A 52 -13.15 5.00 3.35
C SER A 52 -11.93 4.49 2.57
N ASP A 53 -10.91 5.34 2.40
CA ASP A 53 -9.66 4.97 1.75
C ASP A 53 -8.55 4.58 2.74
N ILE A 54 -8.80 4.70 4.05
CA ILE A 54 -7.93 4.11 5.07
C ILE A 54 -8.03 2.59 4.97
N ARG A 55 -6.97 1.93 4.49
CA ARG A 55 -6.92 0.48 4.29
C ARG A 55 -5.56 -0.09 4.69
N GLY A 56 -5.56 -1.30 5.27
CA GLY A 56 -4.34 -2.01 5.65
C GLY A 56 -3.70 -1.45 6.94
N SER A 57 -2.37 -1.45 6.99
CA SER A 57 -1.57 -1.20 8.20
C SER A 57 -1.34 0.29 8.49
N TYR A 58 -2.40 1.10 8.56
CA TYR A 58 -2.30 2.49 9.05
C TYR A 58 -2.06 2.50 10.57
N THR A 59 -1.12 3.32 11.01
CA THR A 59 -0.96 3.63 12.44
C THR A 59 -1.83 4.83 12.83
N TRP A 60 -2.04 5.04 14.13
CA TRP A 60 -2.73 6.23 14.64
C TRP A 60 -2.06 7.53 14.18
N ALA A 61 -0.73 7.56 14.11
CA ALA A 61 0.03 8.70 13.61
C ALA A 61 -0.21 8.94 12.11
N ASP A 62 -0.34 7.88 11.31
CA ASP A 62 -0.64 8.00 9.87
C ASP A 62 -2.02 8.62 9.66
N VAL A 63 -3.03 8.19 10.42
CA VAL A 63 -4.39 8.75 10.35
C VAL A 63 -4.39 10.20 10.84
N ALA A 64 -3.73 10.50 11.96
CA ALA A 64 -3.59 11.86 12.49
C ALA A 64 -2.97 12.82 11.48
N LYS A 65 -1.92 12.37 10.79
CA LYS A 65 -1.29 13.14 9.72
C LYS A 65 -2.19 13.32 8.51
N ALA A 66 -2.88 12.26 8.09
CA ALA A 66 -3.73 12.29 6.90
C ALA A 66 -4.93 13.23 7.04
N PHE A 67 -5.54 13.30 8.23
CA PHE A 67 -6.74 14.09 8.49
C PHE A 67 -6.48 15.34 9.35
N ASN A 68 -5.21 15.64 9.63
CA ASN A 68 -4.75 16.83 10.34
C ASN A 68 -5.40 17.04 11.73
N PHE A 69 -5.34 16.03 12.60
CA PHE A 69 -5.79 16.10 13.99
C PHE A 69 -4.72 15.60 14.97
N ASP A 70 -4.87 15.89 16.27
CA ASP A 70 -3.94 15.40 17.31
C ASP A 70 -4.16 13.91 17.59
N VAL A 71 -3.11 13.10 17.43
CA VAL A 71 -3.12 11.66 17.69
C VAL A 71 -3.55 11.34 19.13
N LYS A 72 -3.23 12.21 20.10
CA LYS A 72 -3.60 12.01 21.51
C LYS A 72 -5.11 12.01 21.71
N LEU A 73 -5.84 12.81 20.93
CA LEU A 73 -7.29 12.91 21.02
C LEU A 73 -7.96 11.61 20.58
N ILE A 74 -7.42 10.97 19.53
CA ILE A 74 -7.88 9.65 19.12
C ILE A 74 -7.51 8.59 20.16
N LEU A 75 -6.26 8.56 20.63
CA LEU A 75 -5.85 7.57 21.64
C LEU A 75 -6.76 7.63 22.87
N LEU A 76 -7.06 8.85 23.36
CA LEU A 76 -8.00 9.07 24.45
C LEU A 76 -9.42 8.53 24.13
N GLY A 77 -9.94 8.82 22.93
CA GLY A 77 -11.28 8.38 22.51
C GLY A 77 -11.41 6.85 22.39
N PHE A 78 -10.31 6.15 22.08
CA PHE A 78 -10.27 4.69 21.99
C PHE A 78 -9.81 4.00 23.29
N GLY A 79 -9.57 4.76 24.38
CA GLY A 79 -9.11 4.21 25.65
C GLY A 79 -7.69 3.62 25.58
N ALA A 80 -6.90 4.01 24.59
CA ALA A 80 -5.51 3.63 24.44
C ALA A 80 -4.59 4.66 25.14
N THR A 81 -3.56 4.20 25.81
CA THR A 81 -2.55 5.07 26.44
C THR A 81 -1.48 5.48 25.44
N VAL A 82 -0.93 6.68 25.63
CA VAL A 82 0.21 7.25 24.89
C VAL A 82 1.50 6.53 25.25
#